data_AF-A0A372IFK0-F1
#
_entry.id   AF-A0A372IFK0-F1
#
_cell.length_a   1.000
_cell.length_b   1.000
_cell.length_c   1.000
_cell.angle_alpha   90.00
_cell.angle_beta   90.00
_cell.angle_gamma   90.00
#
_symmetry.space_group_name_H-M   'P 1'
#
loop_
_entity.id
_entity.type
_entity.pdbx_description
1 polymer ?
#
loop_
_entity_poly.entity_id
_entity_poly.type
_entity_poly.pdbx_seq_one_letter_code
_entity_poly.pdbx_strand_id
1 'polypeptide(L)'
;MTSAQKLARLSALARLKADRAKAELAAARVPVDRLSAEIAALRAERKARAAETPDPAGATARAAWLRQSDRRLRDLMAELARARSALEARRNAAGHEEGRRQVLEKLKTHAS
;
A
#
# COMPACT_ATOMS: atom_id res chain seq x y z
N MET A 1 -21.23 -22.53 29.54
CA MET A 1 -21.13 -21.95 28.19
C MET A 1 -21.05 -23.09 27.18
N THR A 2 -22.01 -23.21 26.28
CA THR A 2 -22.10 -24.35 25.34
C THR A 2 -21.07 -24.24 24.21
N SER A 3 -20.82 -25.35 23.51
CA SER A 3 -19.96 -25.37 22.32
C SER A 3 -20.48 -24.42 21.22
N ALA A 4 -21.80 -24.33 21.05
CA ALA A 4 -22.43 -23.38 20.13
C ALA A 4 -22.16 -21.91 20.53
N GLN A 5 -22.24 -21.57 21.83
CA GLN A 5 -21.93 -20.22 22.32
C GLN A 5 -20.44 -19.86 22.14
N LYS A 6 -19.53 -20.82 22.36
CA LYS A 6 -18.09 -20.65 22.08
C LYS A 6 -17.86 -20.35 20.60
N LEU A 7 -18.46 -21.15 19.73
CA LEU A 7 -18.30 -21.03 18.29
C LEU A 7 -18.88 -19.72 17.75
N ALA A 8 -20.05 -19.28 18.24
CA ALA A 8 -20.62 -17.98 17.91
C ALA A 8 -19.69 -16.82 18.28
N ARG A 9 -19.07 -16.86 19.47
CA ARG A 9 -18.09 -15.84 19.90
C ARG A 9 -16.83 -15.85 19.03
N LEU A 10 -16.30 -17.03 18.70
CA LEU A 10 -15.14 -17.16 17.82
C LEU A 10 -15.44 -16.63 16.41
N SER A 11 -16.63 -16.91 15.88
CA SER A 11 -17.05 -16.39 14.57
C SER A 11 -17.18 -14.87 14.56
N ALA A 12 -17.78 -14.30 15.60
CA ALA A 12 -17.88 -12.85 15.76
C ALA A 12 -16.49 -12.18 15.84
N LEU A 13 -15.57 -12.76 16.60
CA LEU A 13 -14.19 -12.27 16.67
C LEU A 13 -13.47 -12.37 15.32
N ALA A 14 -13.63 -13.47 14.60
CA ALA A 14 -13.00 -13.66 13.29
C ALA A 14 -13.54 -12.67 12.25
N ARG A 15 -14.84 -12.34 12.30
CA ARG A 15 -15.43 -11.29 11.47
C ARG A 15 -14.78 -9.94 11.75
N LEU A 16 -14.69 -9.54 13.02
CA LEU A 16 -14.04 -8.27 13.40
C LEU A 16 -12.58 -8.21 12.95
N LYS A 17 -11.84 -9.31 13.06
CA LYS A 17 -10.44 -9.39 12.58
C LYS A 17 -10.34 -9.26 11.06
N ALA A 18 -11.21 -9.94 10.32
CA ALA A 18 -11.25 -9.84 8.87
C ALA A 18 -11.59 -8.42 8.41
N ASP A 19 -12.57 -7.78 9.04
CA ASP A 19 -12.98 -6.40 8.73
C ASP A 19 -11.85 -5.41 9.03
N ARG A 20 -11.17 -5.57 10.18
CA ARG A 20 -9.98 -4.77 10.52
C ARG A 20 -8.86 -4.97 9.50
N ALA A 21 -8.54 -6.21 9.14
CA ALA A 21 -7.47 -6.50 8.19
C ALA A 21 -7.77 -5.92 6.79
N LYS A 22 -9.04 -5.92 6.36
CA LYS A 22 -9.48 -5.24 5.13
C LYS A 22 -9.31 -3.72 5.22
N ALA A 23 -9.66 -3.11 6.35
CA ALA A 23 -9.46 -1.68 6.56
C ALA A 23 -7.96 -1.30 6.56
N GLU A 24 -7.11 -2.10 7.20
CA GLU A 24 -5.66 -1.90 7.20
C GLU A 24 -5.06 -2.07 5.79
N LEU A 25 -5.55 -3.04 5.01
CA LEU A 25 -5.17 -3.21 3.60
C LEU A 25 -5.56 -1.99 2.76
N ALA A 26 -6.78 -1.47 2.93
CA ALA A 26 -7.24 -0.27 2.24
C ALA A 26 -6.38 0.95 2.60
N ALA A 27 -6.07 1.13 3.89
CA ALA A 27 -5.20 2.21 4.35
C ALA A 27 -3.77 2.10 3.79
N ALA A 28 -3.24 0.87 3.67
CA ALA A 28 -1.91 0.64 3.10
C ALA A 28 -1.82 0.96 1.59
N ARG A 29 -2.96 1.08 0.89
CA ARG A 29 -2.99 1.45 -0.52
C ARG A 29 -2.76 2.95 -0.75
N VAL A 30 -3.21 3.79 0.19
CA VAL A 30 -3.03 5.25 0.14
C VAL A 30 -1.59 5.69 -0.12
N PRO A 31 -0.56 5.22 0.63
CA PRO A 31 0.83 5.63 0.38
C PRO A 31 1.36 5.11 -0.97
N VAL A 32 0.91 3.94 -1.45
CA VAL A 32 1.31 3.41 -2.76
C VAL A 32 0.80 4.31 -3.89
N ASP A 33 -0.46 4.71 -3.82
CA ASP A 33 -1.08 5.58 -4.82
C ASP A 33 -0.45 6.98 -4.79
N ARG A 34 -0.24 7.55 -3.58
CA ARG A 34 0.44 8.84 -3.40
C ARG A 34 1.85 8.84 -3.99
N LEU A 35 2.69 7.87 -3.61
CA LEU A 35 4.07 7.78 -4.08
C LEU A 35 4.14 7.57 -5.60
N SER A 36 3.22 6.78 -6.16
CA SER A 36 3.14 6.57 -7.61
C SER A 36 2.83 7.88 -8.35
N ALA A 37 1.90 8.68 -7.81
CA ALA A 37 1.58 10.00 -8.35
C ALA A 37 2.75 10.99 -8.25
N GLU A 38 3.42 11.05 -7.09
CA GLU A 38 4.62 11.90 -6.90
C GLU A 38 5.75 11.54 -7.88
N ILE A 39 6.01 10.24 -8.09
CA ILE A 39 7.00 9.77 -9.06
C ILE A 39 6.61 10.18 -10.48
N ALA A 40 5.34 10.04 -10.85
CA ALA A 40 4.86 10.42 -12.17
C ALA A 40 5.01 11.93 -12.40
N ALA A 41 4.64 12.76 -11.42
CA ALA A 41 4.78 14.21 -11.48
C ALA A 41 6.25 14.62 -11.63
N LEU A 42 7.15 14.08 -10.81
CA LEU A 42 8.58 14.40 -10.88
C LEU A 42 9.21 13.95 -12.21
N ARG A 43 8.77 12.82 -12.77
CA ARG A 43 9.21 12.38 -14.11
C ARG A 43 8.73 13.34 -15.20
N ALA A 44 7.49 13.80 -15.12
CA ALA A 44 6.95 14.76 -16.09
C ALA A 44 7.69 16.10 -16.02
N GLU A 45 7.88 16.64 -14.82
CA GLU A 45 8.64 17.87 -14.60
C GLU A 45 10.08 17.73 -15.10
N ARG A 46 10.74 16.61 -14.78
CA ARG A 46 12.09 16.32 -15.25
C ARG A 46 12.17 16.28 -16.77
N LYS A 47 11.21 15.63 -17.43
CA LYS A 47 11.17 15.55 -18.89
C LYS A 47 10.98 16.95 -19.51
N ALA A 48 10.08 17.75 -18.96
CA ALA A 48 9.85 19.12 -19.41
C ALA A 48 11.12 19.98 -19.29
N ARG A 49 11.72 20.03 -18.09
CA ARG A 49 12.95 20.80 -17.87
C ARG A 49 14.15 20.28 -18.66
N ALA A 50 14.21 18.98 -18.95
CA ALA A 50 15.28 18.41 -19.77
C ALA A 50 15.13 18.74 -21.27
N ALA A 51 13.94 19.11 -21.74
CA ALA A 51 13.67 19.47 -23.13
C ALA A 51 13.93 20.95 -23.44
N GLU A 52 13.97 21.81 -22.42
CA GLU A 52 14.30 23.23 -22.59
C GLU A 52 15.74 23.39 -23.12
N THR A 53 16.05 24.49 -23.80
CA THR A 53 17.44 24.90 -24.06
C THR A 53 17.83 25.92 -22.99
N PRO A 54 18.75 25.59 -22.07
CA PRO A 54 19.11 26.52 -21.02
C PRO A 54 20.00 27.63 -21.59
N ASP A 55 19.85 28.84 -21.07
CA ASP A 55 20.87 29.86 -21.24
C ASP A 55 22.18 29.43 -20.55
N PRO A 56 23.34 29.97 -20.93
CA PRO A 56 24.62 29.58 -20.33
C PRO A 56 24.66 29.79 -18.81
N ALA A 57 23.96 30.81 -18.30
CA ALA A 57 23.88 31.12 -16.87
C ALA A 57 23.02 30.11 -16.08
N GLY A 58 21.90 29.65 -16.66
CA GLY A 58 21.00 28.67 -16.06
C GLY A 58 21.40 27.21 -16.27
N ALA A 59 22.35 26.92 -17.17
CA ALA A 59 22.79 25.57 -17.48
C ALA A 59 23.31 24.80 -16.26
N THR A 60 24.13 25.45 -15.42
CA THR A 60 24.66 24.83 -14.19
C THR A 60 23.56 24.55 -13.16
N ALA A 61 22.66 25.52 -12.96
CA ALA A 61 21.53 25.39 -12.04
C ALA A 61 20.60 24.23 -12.47
N ARG A 62 20.31 24.14 -13.77
CA ARG A 62 19.55 23.02 -14.33
C ARG A 62 20.25 21.69 -14.16
N ALA A 63 21.56 21.61 -14.44
CA ALA A 63 22.30 20.36 -14.27
C ALA A 63 22.29 19.90 -12.80
N ALA A 64 22.40 20.84 -11.86
CA ALA A 64 22.26 20.55 -10.43
C ALA A 64 20.85 20.05 -10.08
N TRP A 65 19.82 20.72 -10.59
CA TRP A 65 18.42 20.32 -10.40
C TRP A 65 18.15 18.91 -10.96
N LEU A 66 18.60 18.60 -12.19
CA LEU A 66 18.43 17.28 -12.81
C LEU A 66 19.06 16.17 -11.97
N ARG A 67 20.29 16.39 -11.47
CA ARG A 67 20.95 15.45 -10.55
C ARG A 67 20.19 15.27 -9.24
N GLN A 68 19.61 16.34 -8.71
CA GLN A 68 18.79 16.28 -7.48
C GLN A 68 17.50 15.52 -7.72
N SER A 69 16.81 15.78 -8.84
CA SER A 69 15.61 15.06 -9.25
C SER A 69 15.89 13.57 -9.45
N ASP A 70 17.05 13.20 -10.02
CA ASP A 70 17.46 11.80 -10.16
C ASP A 70 17.72 11.11 -8.82
N ARG A 71 18.27 11.83 -7.82
CA ARG A 71 18.36 11.32 -6.45
C ARG A 71 16.98 11.12 -5.84
N ARG A 72 16.13 12.15 -5.92
CA ARG A 72 14.77 12.11 -5.36
C ARG A 72 13.92 11.00 -5.97
N LEU A 73 14.02 10.77 -7.28
CA LEU A 73 13.35 9.65 -7.96
C LEU A 73 13.80 8.30 -7.41
N ARG A 74 15.09 8.09 -7.16
CA ARG A 74 15.59 6.86 -6.56
C ARG A 74 15.03 6.65 -5.15
N ASP A 75 15.02 7.70 -4.33
CA ASP A 75 14.49 7.63 -2.97
C ASP A 75 13.00 7.31 -2.97
N LEU A 76 12.20 8.02 -3.78
CA LEU A 76 10.76 7.78 -3.93
C LEU A 76 10.47 6.37 -4.46
N MET A 77 11.25 5.87 -5.42
CA MET A 77 11.11 4.50 -5.91
C MET A 77 11.41 3.46 -4.83
N ALA A 78 12.42 3.69 -3.99
CA ALA A 78 12.73 2.81 -2.86
C ALA A 78 11.61 2.85 -1.80
N GLU A 79 11.05 4.03 -1.51
CA GLU A 79 9.87 4.19 -0.65
C GLU A 79 8.66 3.46 -1.21
N LEU A 80 8.39 3.59 -2.52
CA LEU A 80 7.30 2.90 -3.19
C LEU A 80 7.46 1.37 -3.11
N ALA A 81 8.68 0.86 -3.29
CA ALA A 81 8.95 -0.57 -3.14
C ALA A 81 8.63 -1.07 -1.72
N ARG A 82 9.04 -0.31 -0.69
CA ARG A 82 8.69 -0.61 0.71
C ARG A 82 7.18 -0.57 0.95
N ALA A 83 6.50 0.45 0.44
CA ALA A 83 5.04 0.58 0.58
C ALA A 83 4.29 -0.57 -0.11
N ARG A 84 4.76 -1.02 -1.28
CA ARG A 84 4.20 -2.20 -1.98
C ARG A 84 4.43 -3.49 -1.20
N SER A 85 5.61 -3.68 -0.63
CA SER A 85 5.90 -4.84 0.23
C SER A 85 4.98 -4.86 1.46
N ALA A 86 4.76 -3.71 2.10
CA ALA A 86 3.83 -3.59 3.21
C ALA A 86 2.38 -3.86 2.78
N LEU A 87 1.94 -3.35 1.62
CA LEU A 87 0.62 -3.61 1.05
C LEU A 87 0.41 -5.11 0.83
N GLU A 88 1.40 -5.81 0.27
CA GLU A 88 1.32 -7.25 0.02
C GLU A 88 1.26 -8.06 1.33
N ALA A 89 2.05 -7.67 2.34
CA ALA A 89 1.96 -8.28 3.66
C ALA A 89 0.56 -8.11 4.28
N ARG A 90 -0.06 -6.92 4.13
CA ARG A 90 -1.44 -6.67 4.59
C ARG A 90 -2.46 -7.45 3.78
N ARG A 91 -2.23 -7.63 2.48
CA ARG A 91 -3.09 -8.43 1.60
C ARG A 91 -3.12 -9.89 2.05
N ASN A 92 -1.95 -10.46 2.34
CA ASN A 92 -1.83 -11.82 2.84
C ASN A 92 -2.51 -11.97 4.21
N ALA A 93 -2.32 -11.02 5.12
CA ALA A 93 -3.00 -11.02 6.42
C ALA A 93 -4.52 -10.95 6.28
N ALA A 94 -5.04 -10.09 5.41
CA ALA A 94 -6.48 -10.00 5.14
C ALA A 94 -7.04 -11.30 4.55
N GLY A 95 -6.31 -11.94 3.62
CA GLY A 95 -6.68 -13.24 3.07
C GLY A 95 -6.73 -14.34 4.14
N HIS A 96 -5.75 -14.37 5.04
CA HIS A 96 -5.72 -15.32 6.15
C HIS A 96 -6.91 -15.14 7.11
N GLU A 97 -7.17 -13.91 7.56
CA GLU A 97 -8.29 -13.64 8.47
C GLU A 97 -9.66 -13.91 7.81
N GLU A 98 -9.78 -13.61 6.51
CA GLU A 98 -10.98 -13.95 5.73
C GLU A 98 -11.18 -15.48 5.63
N GLY A 99 -10.12 -16.24 5.37
CA GLY A 99 -10.17 -17.71 5.39
C GLY A 99 -10.61 -18.26 6.74
N ARG A 100 -10.03 -17.75 7.83
CA ARG A 100 -10.42 -18.12 9.21
C ARG A 100 -11.90 -17.82 9.48
N ARG A 101 -12.39 -16.65 9.06
CA ARG A 101 -13.81 -16.27 9.17
C ARG A 101 -14.70 -17.27 8.44
N GLN A 102 -14.35 -17.64 7.21
CA GLN A 102 -15.13 -18.60 6.41
C GLN A 102 -15.18 -19.99 7.05
N VAL A 103 -14.07 -20.48 7.60
CA VAL A 103 -14.03 -21.78 8.31
C VAL A 103 -14.95 -21.74 9.54
N LEU A 104 -14.87 -20.68 10.34
CA LEU A 104 -15.69 -20.56 11.56
C LEU A 104 -17.19 -20.41 11.25
N GLU A 105 -17.55 -19.66 10.21
CA GLU A 105 -18.95 -19.59 9.75
C GLU A 105 -19.45 -20.95 9.26
N LYS A 106 -18.65 -21.70 8.49
CA LYS A 106 -19.00 -23.07 8.09
C LYS A 106 -19.22 -23.97 9.30
N LEU A 107 -18.30 -23.98 10.27
CA LEU A 107 -18.45 -24.78 11.49
C LEU A 107 -19.71 -24.40 12.26
N LYS A 108 -20.01 -23.09 12.35
CA LYS A 108 -21.20 -22.59 13.03
C LYS A 108 -22.49 -23.10 12.39
N THR A 109 -22.57 -23.11 11.05
CA THR A 109 -23.73 -23.63 10.31
C THR A 109 -23.94 -25.14 10.56
N HIS A 110 -22.88 -25.93 10.72
CA HIS A 110 -23.00 -27.36 11.00
C HIS A 110 -23.29 -27.69 12.48
N ALA A 111 -23.07 -26.73 13.39
CA ALA A 111 -23.29 -26.89 14.83
C ALA A 111 -24.61 -26.25 15.32
N SER A 112 -25.36 -25.61 14.40
CA SER A 112 -26.70 -25.03 14.63
C SER A 112 -27.76 -26.01 14.16
#